data_AF-A0A6N8F6I9-F1
#
_entry.id   AF-A0A6N8F6I9-F1
#
_cell.length_a   1.000
_cell.length_b   1.000
_cell.length_c   1.000
_cell.angle_alpha   90.00
_cell.angle_beta   90.00
_cell.angle_gamma   90.00
#
_symmetry.space_group_name_H-M   'P 1'
#
loop_
_entity.id
_entity.type
_entity.pdbx_description
1 polymer ?
#
loop_
_entity_poly.entity_id
_entity_poly.type
_entity_poly.pdbx_seq_one_letter_code
_entity_poly.pdbx_strand_id
1 'polypeptide(L)'
;MGRKRDPNRDKAFEIYKASGGEIRLIDIAAQLDVSEGTVRGWKAKDKWDDQRNGTSNGTLQTNEKNAPINTERSDLNGTEQENVSWAEIENDYVTDIRKKGWTLEQLAKKYGISASSIMKYSAEHNWVEKRRKHTEGVKEKSAEITTHLLSNDIARATARHLRISDKLLKIVEDAINDDREFYKVVEKLRTGYGPGEFDEKIVVETVDALNDAKLVNVVNSFEKIQKAQRQTLRILDEKDQQKLDLERSKLEDEEEKPTEIVVRRWSK
;
A
#
# COMPACT_ATOMS: atom_id res chain seq x y z
N MET A 1 82.66 -19.15 12.12
CA MET A 1 82.55 -18.48 13.43
C MET A 1 81.29 -17.62 13.44
N GLY A 2 80.31 -17.91 14.29
CA GLY A 2 79.06 -17.15 14.35
C GLY A 2 79.28 -15.73 14.86
N ARG A 3 78.62 -14.72 14.24
CA ARG A 3 78.71 -13.32 14.70
C ARG A 3 78.22 -13.23 16.15
N LYS A 4 78.97 -12.53 17.00
CA LYS A 4 78.60 -12.24 18.39
C LYS A 4 77.26 -11.50 18.37
N ARG A 5 76.29 -11.92 19.20
CA ARG A 5 75.01 -11.23 19.33
C ARG A 5 75.24 -9.80 19.79
N ASP A 6 74.48 -8.88 19.21
CA ASP A 6 74.52 -7.47 19.58
C ASP A 6 73.91 -7.31 21.00
N PRO A 7 74.61 -6.70 21.97
CA PRO A 7 74.09 -6.49 23.31
C PRO A 7 72.77 -5.69 23.34
N ASN A 8 72.54 -4.84 22.34
CA ASN A 8 71.34 -4.02 22.25
C ASN A 8 70.11 -4.84 21.85
N ARG A 9 70.30 -6.02 21.25
CA ARG A 9 69.21 -6.93 20.85
C ARG A 9 68.49 -7.52 22.06
N ASP A 10 69.25 -7.94 23.07
CA ASP A 10 68.69 -8.53 24.29
C ASP A 10 68.00 -7.45 25.14
N LYS A 11 68.59 -6.25 25.25
CA LYS A 11 67.96 -5.08 25.89
C LYS A 11 66.65 -4.65 25.21
N ALA A 12 66.60 -4.67 23.87
CA ALA A 12 65.40 -4.34 23.12
C ALA A 12 64.26 -5.34 23.42
N PHE A 13 64.58 -6.62 23.58
CA PHE A 13 63.60 -7.64 23.96
C PHE A 13 63.08 -7.46 25.39
N GLU A 14 63.94 -7.09 26.33
CA GLU A 14 63.52 -6.82 27.72
C GLU A 14 62.52 -5.65 27.80
N ILE A 15 62.77 -4.55 27.08
CA ILE A 15 61.86 -3.40 27.01
C ILE A 15 60.53 -3.82 26.37
N TYR A 16 60.58 -4.57 25.27
CA TYR A 16 59.39 -5.09 24.61
C TYR A 16 58.57 -6.00 25.53
N LYS A 17 59.22 -6.91 26.27
CA LYS A 17 58.58 -7.80 27.23
C LYS A 17 57.99 -7.05 28.42
N ALA A 18 58.70 -6.06 28.96
CA ALA A 18 58.24 -5.23 30.08
C ALA A 18 56.98 -4.43 29.73
N SER A 19 56.87 -3.97 28.47
CA SER A 19 55.69 -3.26 27.96
C SER A 19 54.50 -4.16 27.58
N GLY A 20 54.58 -5.48 27.80
CA GLY A 20 53.52 -6.40 27.39
C GLY A 20 53.28 -6.44 25.88
N GLY A 21 54.26 -6.02 25.06
CA GLY A 21 54.15 -6.01 23.61
C GLY A 21 53.33 -4.86 23.01
N GLU A 22 52.91 -3.88 23.82
CA GLU A 22 52.14 -2.72 23.38
C GLU A 22 53.02 -1.52 22.97
N ILE A 23 54.31 -1.53 23.30
CA ILE A 23 55.22 -0.47 22.90
C ILE A 23 55.50 -0.49 21.40
N ARG A 24 55.53 0.69 20.77
CA ARG A 24 55.90 0.82 19.36
C ARG A 24 57.38 0.52 19.18
N LEU A 25 57.73 -0.23 18.14
CA LEU A 25 59.12 -0.57 17.84
C LEU A 25 59.99 0.66 17.57
N ILE A 26 59.38 1.74 17.09
CA ILE A 26 60.01 3.06 16.90
C ILE A 26 60.48 3.63 18.24
N ASP A 27 59.69 3.47 19.30
CA ASP A 27 60.00 4.02 20.61
C ASP A 27 61.16 3.23 21.27
N ILE A 28 61.23 1.89 21.05
CA ILE A 28 62.39 1.07 21.46
C ILE A 28 63.65 1.44 20.66
N ALA A 29 63.48 1.64 19.35
CA ALA A 29 64.57 2.01 18.44
C ALA A 29 65.19 3.36 18.84
N ALA A 30 64.35 4.34 19.20
CA ALA A 30 64.79 5.64 19.71
C ALA A 30 65.50 5.54 21.08
N GLN A 31 65.05 4.67 21.98
CA GLN A 31 65.69 4.48 23.29
C GLN A 31 67.07 3.81 23.22
N LEU A 32 67.32 2.99 22.20
CA LEU A 32 68.57 2.24 22.03
C LEU A 32 69.50 2.84 20.95
N ASP A 33 69.10 3.96 20.34
CA ASP A 33 69.79 4.61 19.20
C ASP A 33 70.09 3.64 18.05
N VAL A 34 69.08 2.81 17.70
CA VAL A 34 69.16 1.84 16.61
C VAL A 34 68.08 2.14 15.58
N SER A 35 68.29 1.81 14.30
CA SER A 35 67.24 1.97 13.30
C SER A 35 66.03 1.07 13.56
N GLU A 36 64.83 1.59 13.30
CA GLU A 36 63.57 0.84 13.45
C GLU A 36 63.59 -0.49 12.68
N GLY A 37 64.17 -0.48 11.46
CA GLY A 37 64.30 -1.67 10.62
C GLY A 37 65.12 -2.78 11.29
N THR A 38 66.11 -2.42 12.11
CA THR A 38 66.92 -3.37 12.88
C THR A 38 66.11 -4.01 14.01
N VAL A 39 65.36 -3.22 14.78
CA VAL A 39 64.50 -3.73 15.88
C VAL A 39 63.40 -4.62 15.32
N ARG A 40 62.77 -4.23 14.20
CA ARG A 40 61.80 -5.06 13.48
C ARG A 40 62.41 -6.38 13.00
N GLY A 41 63.65 -6.34 12.50
CA GLY A 41 64.41 -7.52 12.08
C GLY A 41 64.74 -8.46 13.25
N TRP A 42 65.04 -7.92 14.43
CA TRP A 42 65.25 -8.71 15.65
C TRP A 42 63.96 -9.37 16.15
N LYS A 43 62.86 -8.61 16.21
CA LYS A 43 61.54 -9.12 16.58
C LYS A 43 61.13 -10.36 15.76
N ALA A 44 61.32 -10.28 14.44
CA ALA A 44 60.99 -11.37 13.53
C ALA A 44 61.93 -12.58 13.66
N LYS A 45 63.25 -12.34 13.80
CA LYS A 45 64.25 -13.41 13.90
C LYS A 45 64.17 -14.19 15.20
N ASP A 46 63.91 -13.51 16.32
CA ASP A 46 63.79 -14.16 17.63
C ASP A 46 62.36 -14.52 18.00
N LYS A 47 61.38 -14.19 17.14
CA LYS A 47 59.97 -14.48 17.35
C LYS A 47 59.49 -13.99 18.73
N TRP A 48 59.69 -12.70 19.00
CA TRP A 48 59.37 -12.12 20.32
C TRP A 48 57.91 -12.32 20.72
N ASP A 49 56.98 -12.32 19.76
CA ASP A 49 55.55 -12.61 19.99
C ASP A 49 55.33 -14.05 20.51
N ASP A 50 56.08 -15.03 20.00
CA ASP A 50 56.00 -16.43 20.41
C ASP A 50 56.66 -16.66 21.78
N GLN A 51 57.77 -15.96 22.04
CA GLN A 51 58.47 -16.04 23.33
C GLN A 51 57.67 -15.41 24.48
N ARG A 52 56.81 -14.42 24.19
CA ARG A 52 55.88 -13.83 25.17
C ARG A 52 54.73 -14.78 25.52
N ASN A 53 54.21 -15.51 24.54
CA ASN A 53 53.01 -16.35 24.70
C ASN A 53 53.29 -17.78 25.18
N GLY A 54 54.52 -18.09 25.61
CA GLY A 54 54.85 -19.35 26.30
C GLY A 54 54.44 -20.62 25.56
N THR A 55 54.29 -20.56 24.23
CA THR A 55 53.82 -21.69 23.43
C THR A 55 54.81 -21.93 22.31
N SER A 56 55.77 -22.80 22.59
CA SER A 56 56.66 -23.36 21.59
C SER A 56 55.86 -24.21 20.61
N ASN A 57 55.44 -23.64 19.48
CA ASN A 57 54.96 -24.43 18.35
C ASN A 57 55.79 -24.09 17.12
N GLY A 58 56.76 -24.98 16.88
CA GLY A 58 57.49 -25.06 15.63
C GLY A 58 56.53 -25.34 14.48
N THR A 59 56.76 -24.61 13.40
CA THR A 59 56.45 -24.90 12.00
C THR A 59 55.98 -26.33 11.74
N LEU A 60 54.80 -26.49 11.11
CA LEU A 60 54.60 -27.36 9.95
C LEU A 60 53.28 -27.00 9.28
N GLN A 61 53.35 -26.63 8.01
CA GLN A 61 52.21 -26.54 7.11
C GLN A 61 51.74 -27.95 6.75
N THR A 62 50.44 -28.21 6.81
CA THR A 62 49.76 -29.10 5.85
C THR A 62 48.31 -28.66 5.70
N ASN A 63 47.92 -28.54 4.44
CA ASN A 63 46.56 -28.28 3.99
C ASN A 63 45.60 -29.35 4.51
N GLU A 64 44.42 -28.97 4.98
CA GLU A 64 43.15 -29.64 4.69
C GLU A 64 41.97 -28.84 5.23
N LYS A 65 40.98 -28.63 4.36
CA LYS A 65 39.71 -27.96 4.64
C LYS A 65 38.74 -28.95 5.27
N ASN A 66 38.01 -28.57 6.32
CA ASN A 66 36.55 -28.72 6.45
C ASN A 66 36.00 -28.28 7.84
N ALA A 67 35.25 -27.16 7.83
CA ALA A 67 34.09 -26.76 8.68
C ALA A 67 34.11 -26.84 10.23
N PRO A 68 33.26 -26.04 10.92
CA PRO A 68 33.10 -24.59 10.89
C PRO A 68 33.60 -23.97 12.21
N ILE A 69 34.26 -22.81 12.15
CA ILE A 69 34.68 -22.08 13.35
C ILE A 69 33.49 -21.27 13.87
N ASN A 70 32.77 -21.82 14.85
CA ASN A 70 32.10 -21.01 15.85
C ASN A 70 33.19 -20.52 16.83
N THR A 71 33.72 -19.34 16.59
CA THR A 71 34.39 -18.57 17.63
C THR A 71 33.65 -17.26 17.78
N GLU A 72 32.68 -17.27 18.69
CA GLU A 72 32.34 -16.14 19.53
C GLU A 72 33.63 -15.57 20.15
N ARG A 73 34.23 -14.59 19.47
CA ARG A 73 35.27 -13.72 20.03
C ARG A 73 35.10 -12.30 19.50
N SER A 74 34.13 -11.59 20.07
CA SER A 74 34.26 -10.14 20.34
C SER A 74 33.13 -9.64 21.26
N ASP A 75 32.96 -10.25 22.44
CA ASP A 75 32.15 -9.68 23.53
C ASP A 75 32.96 -8.67 24.36
N LEU A 76 33.63 -7.73 23.69
CA LEU A 76 34.28 -6.60 24.33
C LEU A 76 33.95 -5.33 23.56
N ASN A 77 32.71 -4.87 23.73
CA ASN A 77 32.33 -3.47 23.74
C ASN A 77 31.00 -3.34 24.51
N GLY A 78 31.09 -3.50 25.84
CA GLY A 78 30.06 -3.04 26.75
C GLY A 78 30.07 -1.51 26.81
N THR A 79 29.47 -0.87 25.81
CA THR A 79 28.87 0.44 25.97
C THR A 79 27.38 0.20 26.10
N GLU A 80 26.82 0.60 27.24
CA GLU A 80 25.39 0.65 27.56
C GLU A 80 24.55 0.90 26.32
N GLN A 81 24.06 -0.18 25.70
CA GLN A 81 22.99 -0.09 24.71
C GLN A 81 21.74 0.16 25.54
N GLU A 82 21.45 1.44 25.78
CA GLU A 82 20.12 1.90 26.14
C GLU A 82 19.12 1.14 25.28
N ASN A 83 18.29 0.34 25.95
CA ASN A 83 17.20 -0.49 25.47
C ASN A 83 16.61 -0.03 24.12
N VAL A 84 17.26 -0.40 23.02
CA VAL A 84 16.75 -0.13 21.68
C VAL A 84 15.63 -1.13 21.42
N SER A 85 14.39 -0.64 21.48
CA SER A 85 13.21 -1.41 21.12
C SER A 85 13.21 -1.68 19.61
N TRP A 86 13.86 -2.77 19.19
CA TRP A 86 13.88 -3.22 17.79
C TRP A 86 12.48 -3.37 17.18
N ALA A 87 11.46 -3.61 18.02
CA ALA A 87 10.06 -3.66 17.63
C ALA A 87 9.51 -2.29 17.19
N GLU A 88 9.90 -1.20 17.87
CA GLU A 88 9.52 0.17 17.48
C GLU A 88 10.17 0.56 16.16
N ILE A 89 11.44 0.18 15.99
CA ILE A 89 12.20 0.42 14.75
C ILE A 89 11.58 -0.35 13.59
N GLU A 90 11.22 -1.61 13.82
CA GLU A 90 10.52 -2.43 12.84
C GLU A 90 9.19 -1.80 12.45
N ASN A 91 8.37 -1.41 13.44
CA ASN A 91 7.08 -0.80 13.20
C ASN A 91 7.22 0.49 12.38
N ASP A 92 8.11 1.40 12.79
CA ASP A 92 8.40 2.65 12.08
C ASP A 92 8.83 2.41 10.63
N TYR A 93 9.58 1.34 10.36
CA TYR A 93 9.91 0.97 9.01
C TYR A 93 8.70 0.38 8.29
N VAL A 94 8.05 -0.64 8.84
CA VAL A 94 7.02 -1.43 8.17
C VAL A 94 5.73 -0.65 7.93
N THR A 95 5.30 0.19 8.88
CA THR A 95 4.04 0.94 8.79
C THR A 95 4.20 2.30 8.12
N ASP A 96 5.38 2.62 7.59
CA ASP A 96 5.59 3.88 6.88
C ASP A 96 4.93 3.89 5.50
N ILE A 97 3.78 4.55 5.42
CA ILE A 97 2.96 4.66 4.22
C ILE A 97 3.32 5.88 3.33
N ARG A 98 4.41 6.59 3.62
CA ARG A 98 4.84 7.74 2.79
C ARG A 98 5.24 7.30 1.37
N LYS A 99 5.03 8.20 0.40
CA LYS A 99 5.41 8.02 -1.02
C LYS A 99 6.90 7.65 -1.21
N LYS A 100 7.77 8.15 -0.33
CA LYS A 100 9.16 7.69 -0.16
C LYS A 100 9.34 7.34 1.33
N GLY A 101 9.16 6.07 1.65
CA GLY A 101 9.29 5.57 3.02
C GLY A 101 10.72 5.68 3.55
N TRP A 102 10.88 5.51 4.86
CA TRP A 102 12.17 5.59 5.53
C TRP A 102 13.20 4.63 4.92
N THR A 103 14.39 5.16 4.66
CA THR A 103 15.56 4.33 4.35
C THR A 103 16.18 3.81 5.65
N LEU A 104 16.89 2.67 5.57
CA LEU A 104 17.58 2.10 6.72
C LEU A 104 18.64 3.06 7.29
N GLU A 105 19.24 3.92 6.45
CA GLU A 105 20.18 4.97 6.85
C GLU A 105 19.50 6.09 7.66
N GLN A 106 18.29 6.49 7.28
CA GLN A 106 17.51 7.50 8.02
C GLN A 106 17.07 6.96 9.38
N LEU A 107 16.71 5.67 9.43
CA LEU A 107 16.36 4.95 10.64
C LEU A 107 17.57 4.83 11.58
N ALA A 108 18.74 4.49 11.04
CA ALA A 108 20.02 4.45 11.77
C ALA A 108 20.35 5.80 12.42
N LYS A 109 20.15 6.90 11.68
CA LYS A 109 20.37 8.25 12.20
C LYS A 109 19.36 8.65 13.29
N LYS A 110 18.09 8.23 13.20
CA LYS A 110 17.06 8.53 14.23
C LYS A 110 17.35 7.82 15.54
N TYR A 111 17.72 6.54 15.48
CA TYR A 111 17.90 5.71 16.67
C TYR A 111 19.35 5.67 17.18
N GLY A 112 20.29 6.34 16.50
CA GLY A 112 21.70 6.38 16.91
C GLY A 112 22.42 5.03 16.75
N ILE A 113 21.92 4.13 15.90
CA ILE A 113 22.43 2.77 15.72
C ILE A 113 23.27 2.71 14.43
N SER A 114 24.28 1.83 14.41
CA SER A 114 24.98 1.51 13.17
C SER A 114 24.02 1.02 12.09
N ALA A 115 24.11 1.62 10.89
CA ALA A 115 23.33 1.21 9.72
C ALA A 115 23.51 -0.27 9.37
N SER A 116 24.71 -0.82 9.60
CA SER A 116 25.00 -2.24 9.39
C SER A 116 24.23 -3.16 10.35
N SER A 117 24.05 -2.74 11.61
CA SER A 117 23.27 -3.49 12.60
C SER A 117 21.79 -3.54 12.23
N ILE A 118 21.22 -2.39 11.82
CA ILE A 118 19.83 -2.33 11.33
C ILE A 118 19.68 -3.16 10.06
N MET A 119 20.65 -3.10 9.14
CA MET A 119 20.59 -3.85 7.89
C MET A 119 20.56 -5.37 8.16
N LYS A 120 21.44 -5.87 9.03
CA LYS A 120 21.47 -7.29 9.42
C LYS A 120 20.14 -7.73 10.05
N TYR A 121 19.65 -6.95 11.02
CA TYR A 121 18.41 -7.27 11.72
C TYR A 121 17.18 -7.20 10.81
N SER A 122 17.10 -6.20 9.92
CA SER A 122 16.01 -6.05 8.96
C SER A 122 15.93 -7.20 7.95
N ALA A 123 17.09 -7.75 7.56
CA ALA A 123 17.19 -8.90 6.67
C ALA A 123 16.74 -10.18 7.38
N GLU A 124 17.18 -10.39 8.62
CA GLU A 124 16.77 -11.54 9.45
C GLU A 124 15.26 -11.56 9.72
N HIS A 125 14.67 -10.40 9.98
CA HIS A 125 13.24 -10.25 10.27
C HIS A 125 12.36 -9.91 9.06
N ASN A 126 12.92 -9.97 7.83
CA ASN A 126 12.20 -9.76 6.56
C ASN A 126 11.36 -8.47 6.51
N TRP A 127 11.92 -7.35 6.97
CA TRP A 127 11.18 -6.08 7.08
C TRP A 127 10.63 -5.58 5.74
N VAL A 128 11.35 -5.81 4.65
CA VAL A 128 10.90 -5.44 3.30
C VAL A 128 9.60 -6.16 2.94
N GLU A 129 9.51 -7.45 3.24
CA GLU A 129 8.32 -8.25 2.95
C GLU A 129 7.15 -7.87 3.87
N LYS A 130 7.42 -7.61 5.15
CA LYS A 130 6.42 -7.08 6.09
C LYS A 130 5.87 -5.72 5.61
N ARG A 131 6.73 -4.80 5.18
CA ARG A 131 6.34 -3.50 4.61
C ARG A 131 5.51 -3.68 3.34
N ARG A 132 5.90 -4.61 2.46
CA ARG A 132 5.17 -4.93 1.23
C ARG A 132 3.74 -5.38 1.56
N LYS A 133 3.59 -6.36 2.45
CA LYS A 133 2.27 -6.85 2.91
C LYS A 133 1.44 -5.77 3.58
N HIS A 134 2.05 -4.95 4.44
CA HIS A 134 1.35 -3.83 5.08
C HIS A 134 0.84 -2.82 4.05
N THR A 135 1.70 -2.42 3.10
CA THR A 135 1.35 -1.49 2.02
C THR A 135 0.23 -2.05 1.15
N GLU A 136 0.28 -3.34 0.83
CA GLU A 136 -0.76 -4.05 0.08
C GLU A 136 -2.10 -4.06 0.84
N GLY A 137 -2.09 -4.40 2.13
CA GLY A 137 -3.30 -4.37 2.96
C GLY A 137 -3.88 -2.97 3.16
N VAL A 138 -3.04 -1.92 3.21
CA VAL A 138 -3.52 -0.52 3.24
C VAL A 138 -4.20 -0.15 1.92
N LYS A 139 -3.63 -0.55 0.79
CA LYS A 139 -4.24 -0.34 -0.54
C LYS A 139 -5.58 -1.08 -0.65
N GLU A 140 -5.63 -2.33 -0.22
CA GLU A 140 -6.86 -3.14 -0.21
C GLU A 140 -7.95 -2.48 0.64
N LYS A 141 -7.67 -2.13 1.90
CA LYS A 141 -8.60 -1.40 2.77
C LYS A 141 -9.07 -0.09 2.15
N SER A 142 -8.18 0.64 1.47
CA SER A 142 -8.57 1.88 0.79
C SER A 142 -9.53 1.62 -0.37
N ALA A 143 -9.33 0.52 -1.11
CA ALA A 143 -10.23 0.08 -2.18
C ALA A 143 -11.58 -0.43 -1.63
N GLU A 144 -11.57 -1.13 -0.50
CA GLU A 144 -12.78 -1.55 0.21
C GLU A 144 -13.59 -0.33 0.69
N ILE A 145 -12.94 0.67 1.29
CA ILE A 145 -13.61 1.89 1.73
C ILE A 145 -14.23 2.63 0.55
N THR A 146 -13.51 2.75 -0.57
CA THR A 146 -14.04 3.44 -1.76
C THR A 146 -15.20 2.67 -2.39
N THR A 147 -15.10 1.34 -2.52
CA THR A 147 -16.20 0.49 -3.01
C THR A 147 -17.42 0.56 -2.08
N HIS A 148 -17.22 0.56 -0.76
CA HIS A 148 -18.30 0.73 0.22
C HIS A 148 -18.95 2.12 0.13
N LEU A 149 -18.15 3.19 -0.03
CA LEU A 149 -18.67 4.55 -0.22
C LEU A 149 -19.50 4.65 -1.51
N LEU A 150 -18.98 4.14 -2.62
CA LEU A 150 -19.69 4.09 -3.91
C LEU A 150 -20.98 3.27 -3.80
N SER A 151 -20.94 2.12 -3.13
CA SER A 151 -22.12 1.27 -2.89
C SER A 151 -23.18 2.00 -2.06
N ASN A 152 -22.76 2.72 -1.01
CA ASN A 152 -23.64 3.55 -0.20
C ASN A 152 -24.26 4.70 -1.01
N ASP A 153 -23.47 5.38 -1.84
CA ASP A 153 -23.97 6.46 -2.70
C ASP A 153 -24.95 5.95 -3.76
N ILE A 154 -24.69 4.76 -4.33
CA ILE A 154 -25.64 4.06 -5.21
C ILE A 154 -26.93 3.74 -4.44
N ALA A 155 -26.84 3.17 -3.23
CA ALA A 155 -27.98 2.84 -2.39
C ALA A 155 -28.81 4.10 -2.01
N ARG A 156 -28.16 5.23 -1.74
CA ARG A 156 -28.84 6.51 -1.50
C ARG A 156 -29.53 7.03 -2.76
N ALA A 157 -28.89 6.90 -3.92
CA ALA A 157 -29.48 7.30 -5.19
C ALA A 157 -30.71 6.46 -5.53
N THR A 158 -30.64 5.13 -5.38
CA THR A 158 -31.78 4.23 -5.60
C THR A 158 -32.91 4.50 -4.62
N ALA A 159 -32.63 4.68 -3.33
CA ALA A 159 -33.65 5.03 -2.33
C ALA A 159 -34.35 6.37 -2.65
N ARG A 160 -33.58 7.39 -3.08
CA ARG A 160 -34.16 8.68 -3.52
C ARG A 160 -35.07 8.49 -4.73
N HIS A 161 -34.63 7.73 -5.73
CA HIS A 161 -35.44 7.44 -6.91
C HIS A 161 -36.75 6.74 -6.54
N LEU A 162 -36.68 5.66 -5.74
CA LEU A 162 -37.87 4.93 -5.29
C LEU A 162 -38.84 5.84 -4.52
N ARG A 163 -38.32 6.69 -3.63
CA ARG A 163 -39.16 7.66 -2.91
C ARG A 163 -39.85 8.67 -3.83
N ILE A 164 -39.22 9.07 -4.93
CA ILE A 164 -39.84 9.93 -5.95
C ILE A 164 -40.93 9.15 -6.67
N SER A 165 -40.65 7.90 -7.06
CA SER A 165 -41.65 7.03 -7.68
C SER A 165 -42.87 6.84 -6.77
N ASP A 166 -42.69 6.59 -5.47
CA ASP A 166 -43.80 6.46 -4.51
C ASP A 166 -44.66 7.72 -4.43
N LYS A 167 -44.04 8.90 -4.46
CA LYS A 167 -44.79 10.18 -4.51
C LYS A 167 -45.59 10.31 -5.80
N LEU A 168 -45.02 9.94 -6.93
CA LEU A 168 -45.71 9.97 -8.22
C LEU A 168 -46.86 8.96 -8.27
N LEU A 169 -46.64 7.76 -7.72
CA LEU A 169 -47.67 6.74 -7.58
C LEU A 169 -48.80 7.24 -6.70
N LYS A 170 -48.50 7.93 -5.61
CA LYS A 170 -49.52 8.55 -4.76
C LYS A 170 -50.36 9.59 -5.51
N ILE A 171 -49.74 10.44 -6.33
CA ILE A 171 -50.48 11.42 -7.16
C ILE A 171 -51.41 10.69 -8.13
N VAL A 172 -50.95 9.60 -8.73
CA VAL A 172 -51.76 8.76 -9.63
C VAL A 172 -52.90 8.07 -8.85
N GLU A 173 -52.64 7.56 -7.65
CA GLU A 173 -53.63 6.94 -6.77
C GLU A 173 -54.69 7.95 -6.32
N ASP A 174 -54.27 9.13 -5.87
CA ASP A 174 -55.17 10.23 -5.51
C ASP A 174 -56.05 10.62 -6.70
N ALA A 175 -55.48 10.66 -7.91
CA ALA A 175 -56.26 10.96 -9.12
C ALA A 175 -57.27 9.86 -9.46
N ILE A 176 -56.88 8.58 -9.35
CA ILE A 176 -57.76 7.42 -9.53
C ILE A 176 -58.93 7.43 -8.53
N ASN A 177 -58.71 7.92 -7.32
CA ASN A 177 -59.72 7.97 -6.26
C ASN A 177 -60.68 9.17 -6.37
N ASP A 178 -60.41 10.16 -7.22
CA ASP A 178 -61.36 11.26 -7.47
C ASP A 178 -62.37 10.87 -8.56
N ASP A 179 -63.57 10.52 -8.11
CA ASP A 179 -64.72 10.14 -8.93
C ASP A 179 -65.09 11.18 -10.02
N ARG A 180 -64.61 12.42 -9.95
CA ARG A 180 -64.91 13.46 -10.96
C ARG A 180 -63.74 13.72 -11.89
N GLU A 181 -62.55 13.24 -11.56
CA GLU A 181 -61.32 13.68 -12.20
C GLU A 181 -61.15 13.14 -13.63
N PHE A 182 -61.78 11.98 -13.92
CA PHE A 182 -61.82 11.37 -15.25
C PHE A 182 -63.12 11.63 -16.01
N TYR A 183 -64.05 12.42 -15.49
CA TYR A 183 -65.30 12.72 -16.20
C TYR A 183 -65.23 14.05 -16.93
N LYS A 184 -65.92 14.13 -18.07
CA LYS A 184 -65.97 15.35 -18.87
C LYS A 184 -66.85 16.40 -18.20
N VAL A 185 -66.24 17.46 -17.69
CA VAL A 185 -66.95 18.64 -17.20
C VAL A 185 -67.37 19.52 -18.38
N VAL A 186 -68.67 19.79 -18.51
CA VAL A 186 -69.19 20.71 -19.53
C VAL A 186 -69.83 21.90 -18.82
N GLU A 187 -69.29 23.09 -19.07
CA GLU A 187 -69.87 24.34 -18.61
C GLU A 187 -70.93 24.78 -19.63
N LYS A 188 -72.18 24.84 -19.21
CA LYS A 188 -73.27 25.35 -20.06
C LYS A 188 -73.63 26.76 -19.62
N LEU A 189 -73.48 27.73 -20.52
CA LEU A 189 -74.08 29.05 -20.40
C LEU A 189 -75.57 28.93 -20.69
N ARG A 190 -76.42 29.14 -19.67
CA ARG A 190 -77.86 29.16 -19.87
C ARG A 190 -78.27 30.57 -20.29
N THR A 191 -78.41 30.81 -21.59
CA THR A 191 -79.04 32.03 -22.10
C THR A 191 -80.56 31.84 -22.08
N GLY A 192 -81.27 32.61 -21.26
CA GLY A 192 -82.74 32.65 -21.30
C GLY A 192 -83.22 33.37 -22.57
N TYR A 193 -84.28 32.88 -23.21
CA TYR A 193 -84.97 33.61 -24.28
C TYR A 193 -86.35 34.05 -23.75
N GLY A 194 -86.50 35.32 -23.40
CA GLY A 194 -87.75 35.90 -22.89
C GLY A 194 -87.56 37.29 -22.24
N PRO A 195 -88.61 38.12 -22.15
CA PRO A 195 -88.53 39.47 -21.58
C PRO A 195 -88.58 39.40 -20.04
N GLY A 196 -87.41 39.23 -19.40
CA GLY A 196 -87.23 39.23 -17.95
C GLY A 196 -85.76 39.04 -17.59
N GLU A 197 -85.30 39.69 -16.52
CA GLU A 197 -83.88 39.82 -16.10
C GLU A 197 -83.02 38.57 -16.37
N PHE A 198 -81.94 38.76 -17.12
CA PHE A 198 -80.98 37.71 -17.45
C PHE A 198 -80.05 37.48 -16.27
N ASP A 199 -80.06 36.27 -15.72
CA ASP A 199 -79.13 35.83 -14.70
C ASP A 199 -78.13 34.87 -15.37
N GLU A 200 -76.95 35.38 -15.74
CA GLU A 200 -75.88 34.58 -16.35
C GLU A 200 -75.27 33.66 -15.29
N LYS A 201 -75.87 32.48 -15.11
CA LYS A 201 -75.35 31.44 -14.23
C LYS A 201 -74.58 30.40 -15.04
N ILE A 202 -73.28 30.30 -14.78
CA ILE A 202 -72.45 29.18 -15.25
C ILE A 202 -72.86 27.95 -14.46
N VAL A 203 -73.52 26.98 -15.12
CA VAL A 203 -73.81 25.68 -14.52
C VAL A 203 -72.77 24.70 -15.05
N VAL A 204 -71.93 24.22 -14.14
CA VAL A 204 -70.93 23.19 -14.40
C VAL A 204 -71.64 21.84 -14.28
N GLU A 205 -71.85 21.14 -15.40
CA GLU A 205 -72.48 19.82 -15.43
C GLU A 205 -71.41 18.76 -15.75
N THR A 206 -71.15 17.85 -14.82
CA THR A 206 -70.33 16.66 -15.09
C THR A 206 -71.12 15.71 -15.98
N VAL A 207 -70.68 15.54 -17.22
CA VAL A 207 -71.26 14.56 -18.14
C VAL A 207 -70.71 13.19 -17.76
N ASP A 208 -71.58 12.17 -17.77
CA ASP A 208 -71.26 10.76 -17.49
C ASP A 208 -70.42 10.10 -18.62
N ALA A 209 -69.51 10.87 -19.21
CA ALA A 209 -68.63 10.48 -20.30
C ALA A 209 -67.18 10.56 -19.80
N LEU A 210 -66.49 9.42 -19.86
CA LEU A 210 -65.09 9.27 -19.48
C LEU A 210 -64.16 10.08 -20.38
N ASN A 211 -63.12 10.65 -19.80
CA ASN A 211 -62.06 11.36 -20.50
C ASN A 211 -60.91 10.38 -20.82
N ASP A 212 -61.06 9.66 -21.93
CA ASP A 212 -60.11 8.64 -22.40
C ASP A 212 -58.68 9.18 -22.55
N ALA A 213 -58.52 10.43 -22.99
CA ALA A 213 -57.20 11.05 -23.16
C ALA A 213 -56.48 11.23 -21.82
N LYS A 214 -57.21 11.62 -20.77
CA LYS A 214 -56.64 11.77 -19.42
C LYS A 214 -56.28 10.40 -18.83
N LEU A 215 -57.12 9.39 -19.03
CA LEU A 215 -56.86 8.01 -18.61
C LEU A 215 -55.59 7.44 -19.29
N VAL A 216 -55.47 7.58 -20.61
CA VAL A 216 -54.29 7.12 -21.37
C VAL A 216 -53.01 7.80 -20.88
N ASN A 217 -53.06 9.09 -20.55
CA ASN A 217 -51.92 9.81 -20.00
C ASN A 217 -51.49 9.30 -18.62
N VAL A 218 -52.44 8.94 -17.76
CA VAL A 218 -52.16 8.34 -16.45
C VAL A 218 -51.52 6.96 -16.61
N VAL A 219 -52.08 6.10 -17.47
CA VAL A 219 -51.53 4.76 -17.76
C VAL A 219 -50.11 4.85 -18.33
N ASN A 220 -49.88 5.74 -19.29
CA ASN A 220 -48.54 5.97 -19.86
C ASN A 220 -47.54 6.49 -18.82
N SER A 221 -47.98 7.36 -17.91
CA SER A 221 -47.16 7.86 -16.80
C SER A 221 -46.78 6.73 -15.85
N PHE A 222 -47.73 5.87 -15.50
CA PHE A 222 -47.52 4.70 -14.67
C PHE A 222 -46.54 3.70 -15.30
N GLU A 223 -46.69 3.39 -16.59
CA GLU A 223 -45.77 2.52 -17.33
C GLU A 223 -44.32 3.06 -17.29
N LYS A 224 -44.15 4.38 -17.45
CA LYS A 224 -42.84 5.04 -17.36
C LYS A 224 -42.24 4.94 -15.95
N ILE A 225 -43.04 5.13 -14.89
CA ILE A 225 -42.60 4.97 -13.50
C ILE A 225 -42.14 3.53 -13.25
N GLN A 226 -42.91 2.55 -13.71
CA GLN A 226 -42.56 1.14 -13.57
C GLN A 226 -41.25 0.80 -14.30
N LYS A 227 -41.08 1.26 -15.55
CA LYS A 227 -39.81 1.09 -16.29
C LYS A 227 -38.63 1.70 -15.54
N ALA A 228 -38.79 2.91 -15.00
CA ALA A 228 -37.74 3.59 -14.23
C ALA A 228 -37.39 2.84 -12.92
N GLN A 229 -38.39 2.29 -12.21
CA GLN A 229 -38.17 1.46 -11.01
C GLN A 229 -37.43 0.16 -11.33
N ARG A 230 -37.82 -0.54 -12.41
CA ARG A 230 -37.15 -1.77 -12.88
C ARG A 230 -35.67 -1.51 -13.19
N GLN A 231 -35.39 -0.45 -13.94
CA GLN A 231 -34.01 -0.02 -14.23
C GLN A 231 -33.21 0.30 -12.96
N THR A 232 -33.82 1.01 -12.01
CA THR A 232 -33.21 1.36 -10.72
C THR A 232 -32.89 0.14 -9.87
N LEU A 233 -33.77 -0.86 -9.88
CA LEU A 233 -33.59 -2.14 -9.18
C LEU A 233 -32.71 -3.13 -9.96
N ARG A 234 -32.22 -2.73 -11.14
CA ARG A 234 -31.49 -3.61 -12.08
C ARG A 234 -32.27 -4.88 -12.45
N ILE A 235 -33.59 -4.82 -12.37
CA ILE A 235 -34.49 -5.82 -12.91
C ILE A 235 -34.57 -5.49 -14.40
N LEU A 236 -33.68 -6.07 -15.19
CA LEU A 236 -33.74 -5.95 -16.64
C LEU A 236 -34.83 -6.88 -17.17
N ASP A 237 -35.59 -6.41 -18.16
CA ASP A 237 -36.45 -7.29 -18.94
C ASP A 237 -35.56 -8.27 -19.73
N GLU A 238 -36.06 -9.49 -19.98
CA GLU A 238 -35.28 -10.60 -20.56
C GLU A 238 -34.57 -10.24 -21.88
N LYS A 239 -35.21 -9.38 -22.69
CA LYS A 239 -34.65 -8.88 -23.96
C LYS A 239 -33.42 -7.96 -23.77
N ASP A 240 -33.44 -7.12 -22.74
CA ASP A 240 -32.33 -6.21 -22.46
C ASP A 240 -31.16 -6.97 -21.81
N GLN A 241 -31.46 -8.02 -21.03
CA GLN A 241 -30.47 -8.96 -20.50
C GLN A 241 -29.73 -9.65 -21.63
N GLN A 242 -30.47 -10.25 -22.57
CA GLN A 242 -29.90 -10.88 -23.76
C GLN A 242 -29.03 -9.92 -24.58
N LYS A 243 -29.41 -8.65 -24.69
CA LYS A 243 -28.61 -7.63 -25.39
C LYS A 243 -27.31 -7.31 -24.66
N LEU A 244 -27.35 -7.13 -23.35
CA LEU A 244 -26.14 -6.88 -22.55
C LEU A 244 -25.20 -8.07 -22.56
N ASP A 245 -25.72 -9.30 -22.50
CA ASP A 245 -24.93 -10.52 -22.59
C ASP A 245 -24.25 -10.63 -23.96
N LEU A 246 -24.95 -10.27 -25.03
CA LEU A 246 -24.39 -10.20 -26.38
C LEU A 246 -23.31 -9.11 -26.49
N GLU A 247 -23.49 -7.95 -25.87
CA GLU A 247 -22.47 -6.88 -25.84
C GLU A 247 -21.24 -7.29 -25.01
N ARG A 248 -21.43 -7.97 -23.87
CA ARG A 248 -20.34 -8.52 -23.05
C ARG A 248 -19.52 -9.56 -23.81
N SER A 249 -20.19 -10.52 -24.46
CA SER A 249 -19.53 -11.53 -25.29
C SER A 249 -18.71 -10.88 -26.41
N LYS A 250 -19.23 -9.82 -27.06
CA LYS A 250 -18.47 -9.09 -28.10
C LYS A 250 -17.23 -8.37 -27.56
N LEU A 251 -17.30 -7.81 -26.35
CA LEU A 251 -16.16 -7.14 -25.72
C LEU A 251 -15.09 -8.15 -25.29
N GLU A 252 -15.50 -9.30 -24.76
CA GLU A 252 -14.60 -10.42 -24.45
C GLU A 252 -13.90 -10.93 -25.73
N ASP A 253 -14.65 -11.08 -26.83
CA ASP A 253 -14.10 -11.44 -28.14
C ASP A 253 -13.16 -10.37 -28.74
N GLU A 254 -13.27 -9.10 -28.32
CA GLU A 254 -12.37 -8.01 -28.74
C GLU A 254 -11.11 -7.91 -27.87
N GLU A 255 -11.21 -8.17 -26.56
CA GLU A 255 -10.05 -8.24 -25.67
C GLU A 255 -9.18 -9.48 -25.94
N GLU A 256 -9.76 -10.58 -26.41
CA GLU A 256 -9.01 -11.79 -26.81
C GLU A 256 -8.30 -11.68 -28.16
N LYS A 257 -8.57 -10.65 -28.97
CA LYS A 257 -7.81 -10.44 -30.20
C LYS A 257 -6.41 -9.94 -29.85
N PRO A 258 -5.34 -10.71 -30.13
CA PRO A 258 -3.99 -10.25 -29.85
C PRO A 258 -3.75 -8.97 -30.63
N THR A 259 -3.47 -7.87 -29.93
CA THR A 259 -3.08 -6.60 -30.54
C THR A 259 -1.89 -6.87 -31.45
N GLU A 260 -2.13 -6.85 -32.77
CA GLU A 260 -1.10 -7.07 -33.77
C GLU A 260 -0.12 -5.89 -33.66
N ILE A 261 0.98 -6.09 -32.94
CA ILE A 261 2.06 -5.12 -32.86
C ILE A 261 2.67 -5.06 -34.26
N VAL A 262 2.24 -4.09 -35.06
CA VAL A 262 2.82 -3.80 -36.36
C VAL A 262 4.24 -3.26 -36.15
N VAL A 263 5.21 -4.16 -36.07
CA VAL A 263 6.64 -3.82 -36.09
C VAL A 263 6.97 -3.31 -37.49
N ARG A 264 6.89 -1.98 -37.68
CA ARG A 264 7.40 -1.33 -38.89
C ARG A 264 8.92 -1.52 -38.93
N ARG A 265 9.36 -2.44 -39.78
CA ARG A 265 10.77 -2.68 -40.10
C ARG A 265 11.33 -1.47 -40.83
N TRP A 266 12.20 -0.70 -40.20
CA TRP A 266 12.98 0.33 -40.88
C TRP A 266 14.01 -0.37 -41.77
N SER A 267 13.86 -0.26 -43.09
CA SER A 267 14.86 -0.70 -44.06
C SER A 267 16.06 0.27 -44.05
N LYS A 268 17.25 -0.33 -44.22
CA LYS A 268 18.58 0.28 -44.25
C LYS A 268 18.73 1.44 -45.23
#